data_AF-A0A4R7B3P2-F1
#
_entry.id   AF-A0A4R7B3P2-F1
#
_cell.length_a   1.000
_cell.length_b   1.000
_cell.length_c   1.000
_cell.angle_alpha   90.00
_cell.angle_beta   90.00
_cell.angle_gamma   90.00
#
_symmetry.space_group_name_H-M   'P 1'
#
loop_
_entity.id
_entity.type
_entity.pdbx_description
1 polymer ?
#
loop_
_entity_poly.entity_id
_entity_poly.type
_entity_poly.pdbx_seq_one_letter_code
_entity_poly.pdbx_strand_id
1 'polypeptide(L)'
;MATAVSNQPNLAPSRLQTEASSPWANGYPGARGMLNPFLLYAKIMQQAAELNQVSMEQLNDLIDAQNTLARGAGEKAAELLALQKGMANPAKDTGDLPPGIDAFFDANGLKVSAKDKDGKVVDMSLNEYLKSIGKEKGKDLSYAELDRIRSALEMAKEQASSMSNRLTAKAQTYLSNYNNAFQAASNAIKSCGENVSGIIRNCS
;
A
#
# COMPACT_ATOMS: atom_id res chain seq x y z
N MET A 1 23.37 15.86 2.62
CA MET A 1 22.75 15.32 3.86
C MET A 1 21.25 15.32 3.63
N ALA A 2 20.66 14.17 3.34
CA ALA A 2 19.22 14.04 3.09
C ALA A 2 18.59 13.29 4.26
N THR A 3 17.79 14.01 5.04
CA THR A 3 16.92 13.48 6.08
C THR A 3 15.82 12.63 5.44
N ALA A 4 15.78 11.34 5.81
CA ALA A 4 14.72 10.42 5.47
C ALA A 4 13.40 10.87 6.13
N VAL A 5 12.39 11.17 5.32
CA VAL A 5 11.01 11.33 5.82
C VAL A 5 10.40 9.93 5.88
N SER A 6 10.56 9.31 7.05
CA SER A 6 9.84 8.12 7.46
C SER A 6 8.37 8.48 7.70
N ASN A 7 7.53 8.34 6.67
CA ASN A 7 6.08 8.27 6.86
C ASN A 7 5.71 6.87 7.38
N GLN A 8 5.99 6.62 8.66
CA GLN A 8 5.29 5.57 9.39
C GLN A 8 3.86 6.07 9.68
N PRO A 9 2.81 5.28 9.43
CA PRO A 9 1.50 5.59 9.96
C PRO A 9 1.60 5.61 11.49
N ASN A 10 1.33 6.78 12.07
CA ASN A 10 1.30 6.99 13.51
C ASN A 10 0.12 6.21 14.10
N LEU A 11 0.37 4.95 14.46
CA LEU A 11 -0.54 4.11 15.24
C LEU A 11 -0.46 4.57 16.71
N ALA A 12 -0.93 5.78 16.99
CA ALA A 12 -1.13 6.22 18.37
C ALA A 12 -2.47 5.63 18.88
N PRO A 13 -2.48 4.80 19.93
CA PRO A 13 -3.71 4.32 20.56
C PRO A 13 -4.27 5.42 21.47
N SER A 14 -4.76 6.53 20.89
CA SER A 14 -5.22 7.68 21.68
C SER A 14 -6.71 7.66 22.03
N ARG A 15 -7.39 6.51 21.93
CA ARG A 15 -8.82 6.40 22.30
C ARG A 15 -9.20 5.22 23.19
N LEU A 16 -8.25 4.68 23.96
CA LEU A 16 -8.53 3.66 24.99
C LEU A 16 -8.83 4.24 26.38
N GLN A 17 -8.89 5.56 26.57
CA GLN A 17 -8.95 6.16 27.93
C GLN A 17 -10.16 7.04 28.27
N THR A 18 -11.17 7.15 27.42
CA THR A 18 -12.40 7.88 27.72
C THR A 18 -13.48 7.19 26.91
N GLU A 19 -14.29 6.28 27.47
CA GLU A 19 -15.43 6.62 28.30
C GLU A 19 -15.78 5.43 29.22
N ALA A 20 -15.33 5.47 30.47
CA ALA A 20 -15.84 4.60 31.54
C ALA A 20 -17.05 5.22 32.28
N SER A 21 -17.67 6.26 31.70
CA SER A 21 -18.73 7.03 32.33
C SER A 21 -19.95 7.09 31.42
N SER A 22 -20.71 6.00 31.35
CA SER A 22 -22.02 5.98 30.70
C SER A 22 -23.15 5.94 31.75
N PRO A 23 -24.30 6.62 31.54
CA PRO A 23 -25.24 7.06 32.58
C PRO A 23 -26.08 5.95 33.23
N TRP A 24 -25.87 4.69 32.85
CA TRP A 24 -26.69 3.55 33.26
C TRP A 24 -26.24 2.91 34.58
N ALA A 25 -25.27 3.52 35.27
CA ALA A 25 -24.79 3.06 36.58
C ALA A 25 -25.84 3.19 37.70
N ASN A 26 -26.92 3.94 37.52
CA ASN A 26 -27.89 4.25 38.57
C ASN A 26 -29.29 3.69 38.27
N GLY A 27 -29.51 2.44 38.67
CA GLY A 27 -30.85 1.88 38.82
C GLY A 27 -30.82 0.37 38.78
N TYR A 28 -30.55 -0.28 39.91
CA TYR A 28 -31.01 -1.62 40.35
C TYR A 28 -30.09 -2.12 41.48
N PRO A 29 -30.56 -2.23 42.75
CA PRO A 29 -29.70 -2.50 43.90
C PRO A 29 -29.20 -3.95 44.07
N GLY A 30 -29.38 -4.84 43.09
CA GLY A 30 -29.07 -6.28 43.23
C GLY A 30 -28.31 -6.94 42.07
N ALA A 31 -27.99 -6.21 40.99
CA ALA A 31 -27.33 -6.75 39.79
C ALA A 31 -26.06 -5.98 39.39
N ARG A 32 -25.49 -5.20 40.31
CA ARG A 32 -24.25 -4.44 40.11
C ARG A 32 -23.05 -5.38 40.21
N GLY A 33 -22.67 -6.03 39.12
CA GLY A 33 -21.39 -6.74 39.10
C GLY A 33 -21.10 -7.61 37.89
N MET A 34 -22.12 -8.04 37.15
CA MET A 34 -21.91 -8.87 35.96
C MET A 34 -22.33 -8.09 34.73
N LEU A 35 -21.44 -7.22 34.25
CA LEU A 35 -21.35 -6.97 32.82
C LEU A 35 -21.32 -8.34 32.16
N ASN A 36 -22.40 -8.73 31.49
CA ASN A 36 -22.51 -10.02 30.84
C ASN A 36 -21.26 -10.16 29.94
N PRO A 37 -20.29 -11.03 30.30
CA PRO A 37 -18.96 -11.03 29.67
C PRO A 37 -19.07 -11.32 28.17
N PHE A 38 -20.14 -12.01 27.76
CA PHE A 38 -20.50 -12.23 26.36
C PHE A 38 -20.85 -10.94 25.60
N LEU A 39 -21.57 -10.00 26.22
CA LEU A 39 -21.92 -8.70 25.60
C LEU A 39 -20.72 -7.76 25.51
N LEU A 40 -19.87 -7.73 26.55
CA LEU A 40 -18.63 -6.95 26.52
C LEU A 40 -17.67 -7.50 25.45
N TYR A 41 -17.54 -8.83 25.39
CA TYR A 41 -16.75 -9.52 24.37
C TYR A 41 -17.29 -9.25 22.95
N ALA A 42 -18.61 -9.37 22.73
CA ALA A 42 -19.22 -9.11 21.43
C ALA A 42 -18.93 -7.68 20.93
N LYS A 43 -18.98 -6.68 21.83
CA LYS A 43 -18.65 -5.29 21.49
C LYS A 43 -17.18 -5.09 21.15
N ILE A 44 -16.26 -5.70 21.92
CA ILE A 44 -14.81 -5.61 21.63
C ILE A 44 -14.49 -6.28 20.29
N MET A 45 -15.10 -7.43 19.99
CA MET A 45 -14.92 -8.13 18.72
C MET A 45 -15.50 -7.34 17.54
N GLN A 46 -16.66 -6.69 17.73
CA GLN A 46 -17.25 -5.83 16.71
C GLN A 46 -16.35 -4.62 16.42
N GLN A 47 -15.86 -3.93 17.44
CA GLN A 47 -14.94 -2.79 17.26
C GLN A 47 -13.61 -3.22 16.61
N ALA A 48 -13.09 -4.39 16.97
CA ALA A 48 -11.89 -4.94 16.36
C ALA A 48 -12.12 -5.33 14.88
N ALA A 49 -13.31 -5.84 14.54
CA ALA A 49 -13.68 -6.14 13.16
C ALA A 49 -13.77 -4.86 12.32
N GLU A 50 -14.41 -3.81 12.83
CA GLU A 50 -14.53 -2.50 12.16
C GLU A 50 -13.16 -1.86 11.92
N LEU A 51 -12.28 -1.85 12.93
CA LEU A 51 -10.92 -1.30 12.79
C LEU A 51 -10.06 -2.06 11.76
N ASN A 52 -10.22 -3.39 11.71
CA ASN A 52 -9.52 -4.23 10.74
C ASN A 52 -10.07 -4.05 9.33
N GLN A 53 -11.38 -3.85 9.18
CA GLN A 53 -11.98 -3.60 7.87
C GLN A 53 -11.42 -2.32 7.25
N VAL A 54 -11.34 -1.23 8.01
CA VAL A 54 -10.74 0.04 7.57
C VAL A 54 -9.26 -0.13 7.19
N SER A 55 -8.51 -0.89 7.99
CA SER A 55 -7.08 -1.14 7.72
C SER A 55 -6.86 -1.99 6.46
N MET A 56 -7.76 -2.95 6.20
CA MET A 56 -7.71 -3.80 5.01
C MET A 56 -8.15 -3.06 3.74
N GLU A 57 -9.15 -2.18 3.84
CA GLU A 57 -9.57 -1.30 2.76
C GLU A 57 -8.42 -0.40 2.31
N GLN A 58 -7.73 0.24 3.25
CA GLN A 58 -6.53 1.04 2.96
C GLN A 58 -5.40 0.23 2.31
N LEU A 59 -5.19 -1.02 2.74
CA LEU A 59 -4.18 -1.89 2.12
C LEU A 59 -4.57 -2.28 0.69
N ASN A 60 -5.85 -2.57 0.45
CA ASN A 60 -6.35 -2.90 -0.88
C ASN A 60 -6.23 -1.71 -1.83
N ASP A 61 -6.58 -0.50 -1.39
CA ASP A 61 -6.42 0.73 -2.19
C ASP A 61 -4.96 0.95 -2.61
N LEU A 62 -4.02 0.70 -1.69
CA LEU A 62 -2.60 0.81 -1.99
C LEU A 62 -2.14 -0.28 -2.97
N ILE A 63 -2.62 -1.52 -2.84
CA ILE A 63 -2.34 -2.60 -3.79
C ILE A 63 -2.84 -2.23 -5.18
N ASP A 64 -4.07 -1.73 -5.28
CA ASP A 64 -4.69 -1.34 -6.54
C ASP A 64 -3.98 -0.16 -7.19
N ALA A 65 -3.54 0.83 -6.39
CA ALA A 65 -2.73 1.93 -6.87
C ALA A 65 -1.39 1.44 -7.45
N GLN A 66 -0.70 0.51 -6.77
CA GLN A 66 0.56 -0.06 -7.26
C GLN A 66 0.36 -0.92 -8.52
N ASN A 67 -0.71 -1.73 -8.59
CA ASN A 67 -1.05 -2.50 -9.78
C ASN A 67 -1.38 -1.59 -10.97
N THR A 68 -2.08 -0.49 -10.71
CA THR A 68 -2.41 0.52 -11.73
C THR A 68 -1.14 1.20 -12.26
N LEU A 69 -0.23 1.59 -11.38
CA LEU A 69 1.08 2.12 -11.74
C LEU A 69 1.88 1.12 -12.57
N ALA A 70 1.97 -0.14 -12.14
CA ALA A 70 2.70 -1.18 -12.84
C ALA A 70 2.17 -1.42 -14.26
N ARG A 71 0.85 -1.47 -14.42
CA ARG A 71 0.20 -1.60 -15.73
C ARG A 71 0.49 -0.38 -16.61
N GLY A 72 0.24 0.83 -16.10
CA GLY A 72 0.46 2.06 -16.87
C GLY A 72 1.92 2.23 -17.30
N ALA A 73 2.87 1.95 -16.40
CA ALA A 73 4.29 1.99 -16.71
C ALA A 73 4.67 0.95 -17.77
N GLY A 74 4.10 -0.26 -17.69
CA GLY A 74 4.28 -1.31 -18.70
C GLY A 74 3.74 -0.95 -20.08
N GLU A 75 2.56 -0.32 -20.14
CA GLU A 75 1.96 0.17 -21.39
C GLU A 75 2.83 1.25 -22.02
N LYS A 76 3.28 2.25 -21.24
CA LYS A 76 4.16 3.31 -21.72
C LYS A 76 5.54 2.82 -22.14
N ALA A 77 6.11 1.84 -21.43
CA ALA A 77 7.35 1.19 -21.85
C ALA A 77 7.18 0.45 -23.18
N ALA A 78 6.04 -0.21 -23.39
CA ALA A 78 5.73 -0.89 -24.64
C ALA A 78 5.55 0.09 -25.82
N GLU A 79 4.94 1.26 -25.60
CA GLU A 79 4.84 2.34 -26.60
C GLU A 79 6.24 2.78 -27.07
N LEU A 80 7.17 3.01 -26.13
CA LEU A 80 8.56 3.36 -26.47
C LEU A 80 9.30 2.23 -27.17
N LEU A 81 9.11 0.98 -26.73
CA LEU A 81 9.69 -0.18 -27.39
C LEU A 81 9.19 -0.33 -28.84
N ALA A 82 7.91 -0.07 -29.09
CA ALA A 82 7.34 -0.10 -30.43
C ALA A 82 7.96 0.97 -31.33
N LEU A 83 8.14 2.18 -30.80
CA LEU A 83 8.82 3.27 -31.50
C LEU A 83 10.27 2.89 -31.84
N GLN A 84 11.02 2.37 -30.85
CA GLN A 84 12.39 1.91 -31.04
C GLN A 84 12.51 0.78 -32.08
N LYS A 85 11.55 -0.16 -32.11
CA LYS A 85 11.50 -1.23 -33.11
C LYS A 85 11.23 -0.72 -34.53
N GLY A 86 10.57 0.44 -34.66
CA GLY A 86 10.35 1.12 -35.93
C GLY A 86 11.59 1.81 -36.49
N MET A 87 12.66 1.96 -35.70
CA MET A 87 13.93 2.58 -36.12
C MET A 87 14.77 1.56 -36.88
N ALA A 88 14.83 1.69 -38.20
CA ALA A 88 15.62 0.81 -39.07
C ALA A 88 17.13 1.02 -38.90
N ASN A 89 17.55 2.23 -38.52
CA ASN A 89 18.94 2.58 -38.26
C ASN A 89 19.09 3.23 -36.88
N PRO A 90 19.27 2.44 -35.80
CA PRO A 90 19.35 2.95 -34.43
C PRO A 90 20.43 4.02 -34.16
N ALA A 91 21.43 4.12 -35.03
CA ALA A 91 22.51 5.11 -34.92
C ALA A 91 22.19 6.47 -35.56
N LYS A 92 21.13 6.56 -36.38
CA LYS A 92 20.76 7.76 -37.13
C LYS A 92 19.31 8.16 -36.98
N ASP A 93 18.43 7.18 -36.81
CA ASP A 93 17.01 7.39 -36.64
C ASP A 93 16.74 8.02 -35.28
N THR A 94 15.75 8.91 -35.27
CA THR A 94 15.26 9.56 -34.06
C THR A 94 13.76 9.40 -34.01
N GLY A 95 13.21 9.54 -32.81
CA GLY A 95 11.78 9.42 -32.57
C GLY A 95 11.33 10.42 -31.53
N ASP A 96 10.09 10.88 -31.67
CA ASP A 96 9.47 11.78 -30.72
C ASP A 96 8.86 10.98 -29.56
N LEU A 97 8.91 11.56 -28.36
CA LEU A 97 8.29 10.99 -27.19
C LEU A 97 6.76 10.86 -27.41
N PRO A 98 6.19 9.66 -27.26
CA PRO A 98 4.74 9.46 -27.33
C PRO A 98 3.98 10.39 -26.37
N PRO A 99 2.79 10.85 -26.77
CA PRO A 99 2.00 11.76 -25.96
C PRO A 99 1.60 11.12 -24.62
N GLY A 100 1.67 11.91 -23.55
CA GLY A 100 1.24 11.51 -22.22
C GLY A 100 2.28 10.74 -21.41
N ILE A 101 3.47 10.44 -21.96
CA ILE A 101 4.58 9.90 -21.16
C ILE A 101 5.08 10.95 -20.17
N ASP A 102 5.19 12.21 -20.61
CA ASP A 102 5.53 13.36 -19.75
C ASP A 102 4.56 13.51 -18.58
N ALA A 103 3.26 13.55 -18.86
CA ALA A 103 2.22 13.63 -17.85
C ALA A 103 2.23 12.41 -16.92
N PHE A 104 2.52 11.21 -17.45
CA PHE A 104 2.61 9.99 -16.65
C PHE A 104 3.81 10.02 -15.69
N PHE A 105 4.97 10.50 -16.13
CA PHE A 105 6.14 10.68 -15.28
C PHE A 105 5.84 11.66 -14.13
N ASP A 106 5.26 12.81 -14.46
CA ASP A 106 4.94 13.85 -13.48
C ASP A 106 3.88 13.40 -12.48
N ALA A 107 2.80 12.77 -12.95
CA ALA A 107 1.71 12.30 -12.09
C ALA A 107 2.14 11.20 -11.10
N ASN A 108 3.15 10.40 -11.46
CA ASN A 108 3.63 9.28 -10.65
C ASN A 108 4.99 9.55 -10.00
N GLY A 109 5.52 10.77 -10.12
CA GLY A 109 6.82 11.17 -9.53
C GLY A 109 8.00 10.33 -10.02
N LEU A 110 7.94 9.81 -11.25
CA LEU A 110 8.98 8.95 -11.81
C LEU A 110 10.22 9.77 -12.17
N LYS A 111 11.38 9.12 -12.12
CA LYS A 111 12.67 9.73 -12.42
C LYS A 111 13.43 8.93 -13.46
N VAL A 112 14.25 9.64 -14.22
CA VAL A 112 15.20 9.07 -15.16
C VAL A 112 16.60 9.19 -14.56
N SER A 113 17.32 8.08 -14.49
CA SER A 113 18.72 8.06 -14.08
C SER A 113 19.60 8.42 -15.28
N ALA A 114 20.35 9.52 -15.17
CA ALA A 114 21.29 9.96 -16.19
C ALA A 114 22.61 10.37 -15.56
N LYS A 115 23.68 10.41 -16.38
CA LYS A 115 24.94 10.98 -15.94
C LYS A 115 24.85 12.51 -15.98
N ASP A 116 25.21 13.16 -14.89
CA ASP A 116 25.41 14.61 -14.86
C ASP A 116 26.68 15.01 -15.64
N LYS A 117 26.94 16.31 -15.70
CA LYS A 117 28.11 16.88 -16.37
C LYS A 117 29.45 16.41 -15.78
N ASP A 118 29.43 15.94 -14.53
CA ASP A 118 30.60 15.44 -13.80
C ASP A 118 30.73 13.90 -13.89
N GLY A 119 29.85 13.24 -14.67
CA GLY A 119 29.84 11.80 -14.88
C GLY A 119 29.20 10.98 -13.76
N LYS A 120 28.62 11.62 -12.74
CA LYS A 120 27.89 10.94 -11.66
C LYS A 120 26.48 10.59 -12.10
N VAL A 121 25.98 9.45 -11.64
CA VAL A 121 24.59 9.06 -11.88
C VAL A 121 23.69 9.86 -10.95
N VAL A 122 22.72 10.56 -11.53
CA VAL A 122 21.74 11.38 -10.83
C VAL A 122 20.35 11.03 -11.34
N ASP A 123 19.41 10.87 -10.40
CA ASP A 123 18.00 10.72 -10.72
C ASP A 123 17.35 12.09 -10.85
N MET A 124 16.79 12.38 -12.02
CA MET A 124 16.15 13.65 -12.33
C MET A 124 14.76 13.44 -12.93
N SER A 125 13.92 14.47 -12.89
CA SER A 125 12.63 14.42 -13.58
C SER A 125 12.82 14.25 -15.09
N LEU A 126 11.80 13.77 -15.79
CA LEU A 126 11.87 13.61 -17.24
C LEU A 126 12.15 14.97 -17.94
N ASN A 127 11.54 16.05 -17.46
CA ASN A 127 11.75 17.38 -18.01
C ASN A 127 13.20 17.88 -17.82
N GLU A 128 13.79 17.65 -16.64
CA GLU A 128 15.21 17.96 -16.38
C GLU A 128 16.12 17.12 -17.27
N TYR A 129 15.82 15.84 -17.43
CA TYR A 129 16.56 14.96 -18.32
C TYR A 129 16.52 15.46 -19.77
N LEU A 130 15.34 15.75 -20.30
CA LEU A 130 15.14 16.26 -21.66
C LEU A 130 15.87 17.59 -21.89
N LYS A 131 15.86 18.49 -20.90
CA LYS A 131 16.65 19.73 -20.94
C LYS A 131 18.16 19.45 -20.95
N SER A 132 18.62 18.47 -20.17
CA SER A 132 20.05 18.13 -20.08
C SER A 132 20.64 17.65 -21.41
N ILE A 133 19.82 17.00 -22.25
CA ILE A 133 20.19 16.52 -23.59
C ILE A 133 19.80 17.49 -24.72
N GLY A 134 19.22 18.66 -24.39
CA GLY A 134 18.80 19.66 -25.37
C GLY A 134 17.59 19.26 -26.22
N LYS A 135 16.77 18.32 -25.76
CA LYS A 135 15.62 17.75 -26.47
C LYS A 135 14.31 18.23 -25.85
N GLU A 136 14.02 19.52 -25.98
CA GLU A 136 12.79 20.10 -25.45
C GLU A 136 11.56 19.38 -26.00
N LYS A 137 10.58 19.13 -25.11
CA LYS A 137 9.33 18.42 -25.42
C LYS A 137 9.52 16.99 -25.95
N GLY A 138 10.71 16.39 -25.78
CA GLY A 138 10.96 15.01 -26.16
C GLY A 138 11.04 14.77 -27.66
N LYS A 139 11.44 15.78 -28.44
CA LYS A 139 11.60 15.64 -29.90
C LYS A 139 12.94 15.03 -30.29
N ASP A 140 12.99 14.38 -31.45
CA ASP A 140 14.20 13.88 -32.09
C ASP A 140 15.11 13.07 -31.13
N LEU A 141 14.51 12.23 -30.28
CA LEU A 141 15.25 11.40 -29.34
C LEU A 141 15.91 10.24 -30.08
N SER A 142 17.19 10.05 -29.84
CA SER A 142 17.94 8.88 -30.31
C SER A 142 17.44 7.60 -29.65
N TYR A 143 17.79 6.46 -30.25
CA TYR A 143 17.48 5.14 -29.69
C TYR A 143 17.89 5.02 -28.22
N ALA A 144 19.10 5.47 -27.87
CA ALA A 144 19.64 5.38 -26.51
C ALA A 144 18.92 6.31 -25.51
N GLU A 145 18.42 7.45 -25.98
CA GLU A 145 17.65 8.37 -25.13
C GLU A 145 16.25 7.82 -24.86
N LEU A 146 15.59 7.26 -25.89
CA LEU A 146 14.33 6.53 -25.72
C LEU A 146 14.50 5.30 -24.82
N ASP A 147 15.63 4.60 -24.95
CA ASP A 147 15.94 3.42 -24.15
C ASP A 147 16.04 3.75 -22.67
N ARG A 148 16.68 4.87 -22.31
CA ARG A 148 16.75 5.32 -20.90
C ARG A 148 15.38 5.64 -20.32
N ILE A 149 14.52 6.32 -21.08
CA ILE A 149 13.15 6.63 -20.62
C ILE A 149 12.34 5.34 -20.47
N ARG A 150 12.48 4.40 -21.41
CA ARG A 150 11.87 3.07 -21.34
C ARG A 150 12.36 2.30 -20.11
N SER A 151 13.67 2.26 -19.87
CA SER A 151 14.24 1.58 -18.69
C SER A 151 13.74 2.18 -17.38
N ALA A 152 13.55 3.50 -17.30
CA ALA A 152 12.93 4.12 -16.13
C ALA A 152 11.49 3.64 -15.90
N LEU A 153 10.68 3.49 -16.97
CA LEU A 153 9.34 2.93 -16.89
C LEU A 153 9.33 1.44 -16.53
N GLU A 154 10.27 0.65 -17.07
CA GLU A 154 10.41 -0.77 -16.73
C GLU A 154 10.81 -0.96 -15.26
N MET A 155 11.75 -0.14 -14.75
CA MET A 155 12.10 -0.13 -13.34
C MET A 155 10.92 0.27 -12.46
N ALA A 156 10.15 1.30 -12.86
CA ALA A 156 8.96 1.71 -12.13
C ALA A 156 7.91 0.59 -12.08
N LYS A 157 7.68 -0.10 -13.20
CA LYS A 157 6.81 -1.29 -13.28
C LYS A 157 7.26 -2.38 -12.32
N GLU A 158 8.55 -2.73 -12.32
CA GLU A 158 9.08 -3.79 -11.46
C GLU A 158 8.96 -3.42 -9.98
N GLN A 159 9.31 -2.18 -9.63
CA GLN A 159 9.18 -1.68 -8.26
C GLN A 159 7.72 -1.69 -7.78
N ALA A 160 6.79 -1.24 -8.62
CA ALA A 160 5.36 -1.22 -8.30
C ALA A 160 4.79 -2.64 -8.13
N SER A 161 5.10 -3.57 -9.04
CA SER A 161 4.72 -4.98 -8.91
C SER A 161 5.30 -5.63 -7.65
N SER A 162 6.57 -5.35 -7.34
CA SER A 162 7.23 -5.85 -6.12
C SER A 162 6.56 -5.30 -4.86
N MET A 163 6.20 -4.01 -4.86
CA MET A 163 5.48 -3.38 -3.75
C MET A 163 4.08 -3.97 -3.58
N SER A 164 3.33 -4.16 -4.67
CA SER A 164 2.03 -4.82 -4.66
C SER A 164 2.09 -6.23 -4.04
N ASN A 165 3.10 -7.03 -4.42
CA ASN A 165 3.32 -8.36 -3.85
C ASN A 165 3.62 -8.29 -2.35
N ARG A 166 4.45 -7.34 -1.90
CA ARG A 166 4.76 -7.12 -0.48
C ARG A 166 3.52 -6.72 0.32
N LEU A 167 2.71 -5.81 -0.23
CA LEU A 167 1.46 -5.36 0.41
C LEU A 167 0.44 -6.52 0.49
N THR A 168 0.34 -7.34 -0.56
CA THR A 168 -0.51 -8.53 -0.57
C THR A 168 -0.09 -9.54 0.49
N ALA A 169 1.21 -9.81 0.63
CA ALA A 169 1.72 -10.69 1.68
C ALA A 169 1.45 -10.13 3.09
N LYS A 170 1.57 -8.81 3.27
CA LYS A 170 1.22 -8.13 4.52
C LYS A 170 -0.27 -8.28 4.82
N ALA A 171 -1.16 -8.07 3.85
CA ALA A 171 -2.60 -8.26 3.99
C ALA A 171 -2.96 -9.70 4.41
N GLN A 172 -2.32 -10.71 3.79
CA GLN A 172 -2.50 -12.12 4.17
C GLN A 172 -2.08 -12.40 5.62
N THR A 173 -0.99 -11.78 6.07
CA THR A 173 -0.50 -11.90 7.46
C THR A 173 -1.50 -11.29 8.44
N TYR A 174 -2.05 -10.11 8.13
CA TYR A 174 -3.09 -9.48 8.95
C TYR A 174 -4.34 -10.36 9.08
N LEU A 175 -4.84 -10.91 7.96
CA LEU A 175 -5.99 -11.81 7.96
C LEU A 175 -5.74 -13.08 8.78
N SER A 176 -4.56 -13.69 8.64
CA SER A 176 -4.19 -14.87 9.42
C SER A 176 -4.15 -14.58 10.92
N ASN A 177 -3.50 -13.48 11.33
CA ASN A 177 -3.44 -13.07 12.73
C ASN A 177 -4.82 -12.78 13.31
N TYR A 178 -5.69 -12.12 12.55
CA TYR A 178 -7.07 -11.87 12.96
C TYR A 178 -7.86 -13.17 13.16
N ASN A 179 -7.77 -14.11 12.20
CA ASN A 179 -8.42 -15.42 12.32
C ASN A 179 -7.93 -16.21 13.53
N ASN A 180 -6.62 -16.16 13.83
CA ASN A 180 -6.06 -16.82 15.00
C ASN A 180 -6.58 -16.19 16.30
N ALA A 181 -6.63 -14.86 16.39
CA ALA A 181 -7.20 -14.16 17.54
C ALA A 181 -8.68 -14.49 17.74
N PHE A 182 -9.46 -14.52 16.65
CA PHE A 182 -10.87 -14.92 16.67
C PHE A 182 -11.05 -16.35 17.16
N GLN A 183 -10.26 -17.31 16.65
CA GLN A 183 -10.32 -18.71 17.08
C GLN A 183 -9.93 -18.88 18.55
N ALA A 184 -8.84 -18.25 18.99
CA ALA A 184 -8.40 -18.30 20.39
C ALA A 184 -9.50 -17.81 21.33
N ALA A 185 -10.16 -16.72 20.96
CA ALA A 185 -11.23 -16.14 21.74
C ALA A 185 -12.52 -16.97 21.72
N SER A 186 -12.87 -17.57 20.58
CA SER A 186 -13.97 -18.54 20.48
C SER A 186 -13.74 -19.78 21.36
N ASN A 187 -12.51 -20.30 21.39
CA ASN A 187 -12.13 -21.43 22.22
C ASN A 187 -12.20 -21.09 23.73
N ALA A 188 -11.77 -19.89 24.11
CA ALA A 188 -11.91 -19.40 25.49
C ALA A 188 -13.38 -19.35 25.93
N ILE A 189 -14.28 -18.87 25.06
CA ILE A 189 -15.72 -18.86 25.35
C ILE A 189 -16.28 -20.27 25.53
N LYS A 190 -15.95 -21.20 24.64
CA LYS A 190 -16.39 -22.61 24.75
C LYS A 190 -15.95 -23.22 26.07
N SER A 191 -14.68 -23.04 26.43
CA SER A 191 -14.14 -23.53 27.70
C SER A 191 -14.85 -22.93 28.92
N CYS A 192 -15.15 -21.63 28.92
CA CYS A 192 -15.96 -21.02 29.98
C CYS A 192 -17.37 -21.62 30.05
N GLY A 193 -18.04 -21.85 28.91
CA GLY A 193 -19.36 -22.45 28.85
C GLY A 193 -19.39 -23.89 29.37
N GLU A 194 -18.39 -24.69 29.04
CA GLU A 194 -18.23 -26.06 29.53
C GLU A 194 -17.97 -26.09 31.04
N ASN A 195 -17.08 -25.22 31.54
CA ASN A 195 -16.78 -25.11 32.97
C ASN A 195 -18.00 -24.69 33.79
N VAL A 196 -18.77 -23.70 33.33
CA VAL A 196 -20.01 -23.27 34.01
C VAL A 196 -21.06 -24.38 33.98
N SER A 197 -21.22 -25.07 32.85
CA SER A 197 -22.15 -26.20 32.74
C SER A 197 -21.76 -27.36 33.66
N GLY A 198 -20.46 -27.62 33.82
CA GLY A 198 -19.93 -28.63 34.74
C GLY A 198 -20.18 -28.29 36.22
N ILE A 199 -20.01 -27.03 36.60
CA ILE A 199 -20.35 -26.55 37.96
C ILE A 199 -21.84 -26.72 38.23
N ILE A 200 -22.70 -26.28 37.30
CA ILE A 200 -24.16 -26.37 37.46
C ILE A 200 -24.61 -27.84 37.60
N ARG A 201 -24.06 -28.76 36.81
CA ARG A 201 -24.40 -30.20 36.90
C ARG A 201 -23.94 -30.88 38.19
N ASN A 202 -22.87 -30.38 38.82
CA ASN A 202 -22.38 -30.92 40.10
C ASN A 202 -23.07 -30.29 41.33
N CYS A 203 -23.93 -29.28 41.14
CA CYS A 203 -24.72 -28.64 42.18
C CYS A 203 -26.20 -29.05 42.19
N SER A 204 -26.60 -29.97 41.29
CA SER A 204 -27.94 -30.56 41.18
C SER A 204 -27.92 -32.03 41.60
#